data_AF-A1S0B7-F1
#
_entry.id   AF-A1S0B7-F1
#
_cell.length_a   1.000
_cell.length_b   1.000
_cell.length_c   1.000
_cell.angle_alpha   90.00
_cell.angle_beta   90.00
_cell.angle_gamma   90.00
#
_symmetry.space_group_name_H-M   'P 1'
#
loop_
_entity.id
_entity.type
_entity.pdbx_description
1 polymer ?
#
loop_
_entity_poly.entity_id
_entity_poly.type
_entity_poly.pdbx_seq_one_letter_code
_entity_poly.pdbx_strand_id
1 'polypeptide(L)'
;MRFAAETARRTILMANGEKVLDGNTREVLTALDVLRKAAIKPPQIVQLCYELRKAGIELNALTIQEAVEEIVRAYRSRVNRG
;
A
#
# COMPACT_ATOMS: atom_id res chain seq x y z
N MET A 1 9.29 6.22 -3.85
CA MET A 1 7.85 6.09 -4.16
C MET A 1 6.91 6.80 -3.17
N ARG A 2 7.40 7.38 -2.06
CA ARG A 2 6.55 8.06 -1.07
C ARG A 2 5.72 9.22 -1.66
N PHE A 3 6.36 10.10 -2.42
CA PHE A 3 5.70 11.28 -2.98
C PHE A 3 4.48 10.93 -3.85
N ALA A 4 4.60 9.95 -4.76
CA ALA A 4 3.49 9.52 -5.60
C ALA A 4 2.30 8.97 -4.78
N ALA A 5 2.59 8.21 -3.72
CA ALA A 5 1.57 7.68 -2.81
C ALA A 5 0.82 8.78 -2.04
N GLU A 6 1.49 9.88 -1.71
CA GLU A 6 0.92 10.98 -0.91
C GLU A 6 0.22 12.06 -1.75
N THR A 7 0.61 12.25 -3.02
CA THR A 7 0.16 13.42 -3.81
C THR A 7 -0.67 13.08 -5.04
N ALA A 8 -0.55 11.86 -5.59
CA ALA A 8 -1.23 11.50 -6.83
C ALA A 8 -2.59 10.83 -6.54
N ARG A 9 -3.64 11.24 -7.26
CA ARG A 9 -4.95 10.55 -7.25
C ARG A 9 -5.03 9.39 -8.23
N ARG A 10 -4.37 9.54 -9.38
CA ARG A 10 -4.29 8.56 -10.46
C ARG A 10 -2.82 8.26 -10.73
N THR A 11 -2.50 7.00 -10.95
CA THR A 11 -1.15 6.54 -11.28
C THR A 11 -1.22 5.71 -12.55
N ILE A 12 -0.26 5.90 -13.44
CA ILE A 12 -0.06 5.06 -14.63
C ILE A 12 1.28 4.36 -14.46
N LEU A 13 1.26 3.03 -14.49
CA LEU A 13 2.44 2.19 -14.47
C LEU A 13 2.92 1.95 -15.90
N MET A 14 4.16 2.33 -16.17
CA MET A 14 4.79 2.15 -17.47
C MET A 14 5.96 1.16 -17.34
N ALA A 15 6.12 0.27 -18.31
CA ALA A 15 7.30 -0.58 -18.45
C ALA A 15 7.54 -0.86 -19.94
N ASN A 16 8.81 -0.96 -20.34
CA ASN A 16 9.20 -1.27 -21.73
C ASN A 16 8.54 -0.37 -22.80
N GLY A 17 8.32 0.91 -22.48
CA GLY A 17 7.69 1.87 -23.40
C GLY A 17 6.16 1.75 -23.47
N GLU A 18 5.55 0.82 -22.74
CA GLU A 18 4.12 0.56 -22.78
C GLU A 18 3.43 0.84 -21.44
N LYS A 19 2.11 1.07 -21.52
CA LYS A 19 1.24 1.23 -20.37
C LYS A 19 0.84 -0.14 -19.82
N VAL A 20 1.33 -0.47 -18.63
CA VAL A 20 1.09 -1.76 -17.96
C VAL A 20 -0.18 -1.71 -17.11
N LEU A 21 -0.39 -0.62 -16.38
CA LEU A 21 -1.56 -0.45 -15.52
C LEU A 21 -1.94 1.03 -15.42
N ASP A 22 -3.23 1.31 -15.27
CA ASP A 22 -3.79 2.66 -15.23
C ASP A 22 -5.00 2.65 -14.30
N GLY A 23 -4.91 3.37 -13.19
CA GLY A 23 -5.94 3.33 -12.16
C GLY A 23 -5.69 4.35 -11.06
N ASN A 24 -6.47 4.26 -9.98
CA ASN A 24 -6.18 5.10 -8.82
C ASN A 24 -4.86 4.67 -8.18
N THR A 25 -4.21 5.61 -7.48
CA THR A 25 -2.89 5.37 -6.91
C THR A 25 -2.85 4.19 -5.94
N ARG A 26 -3.93 3.94 -5.19
CA ARG A 26 -4.01 2.81 -4.26
C ARG A 26 -3.99 1.49 -5.01
N GLU A 27 -4.83 1.33 -6.02
CA GLU A 27 -4.88 0.12 -6.86
C GLU A 27 -3.52 -0.17 -7.50
N VAL A 28 -2.90 0.84 -8.12
CA VAL A 28 -1.64 0.65 -8.82
C VAL A 28 -0.49 0.33 -7.87
N LEU A 29 -0.38 1.05 -6.75
CA LEU A 29 0.74 0.88 -5.82
C LEU A 29 0.58 -0.33 -4.90
N THR A 30 -0.60 -0.96 -4.85
CA THR A 30 -0.84 -2.22 -4.12
C THR A 30 -0.80 -3.46 -5.02
N ALA A 31 -0.70 -3.30 -6.35
CA ALA A 31 -0.53 -4.37 -7.31
C ALA A 31 0.91 -4.95 -7.31
N LEU A 32 1.31 -5.56 -6.19
CA LEU A 32 2.69 -5.97 -5.91
C LEU A 32 3.31 -6.83 -7.01
N ASP A 33 2.57 -7.78 -7.56
CA ASP A 33 3.09 -8.67 -8.60
C ASP A 33 3.33 -7.94 -9.92
N VAL A 34 2.48 -6.96 -10.24
CA VAL A 34 2.65 -6.12 -11.43
C VAL A 34 3.84 -5.17 -11.26
N LEU A 35 3.97 -4.54 -10.09
CA LEU A 35 5.10 -3.66 -9.77
C LEU A 35 6.44 -4.40 -9.81
N ARG A 36 6.50 -5.62 -9.24
CA ARG A 36 7.69 -6.47 -9.27
C ARG A 36 8.09 -6.83 -10.71
N LYS A 37 7.12 -7.24 -11.54
CA LYS A 37 7.36 -7.54 -12.97
C LYS A 37 7.85 -6.31 -13.76
N ALA A 38 7.41 -5.11 -13.38
CA ALA A 38 7.86 -3.84 -13.95
C ALA A 38 9.19 -3.34 -13.36
N ALA A 39 9.88 -4.13 -12.53
CA ALA A 39 11.10 -3.73 -11.80
C ALA A 39 10.93 -2.47 -10.93
N ILE A 40 9.70 -2.19 -10.50
CA ILE A 40 9.35 -1.03 -9.67
C ILE A 40 9.19 -1.48 -8.23
N LYS A 41 9.97 -0.86 -7.33
CA LYS A 41 9.89 -1.14 -5.90
C LYS A 41 8.64 -0.47 -5.30
N PRO A 42 7.68 -1.23 -4.74
CA PRO A 42 6.49 -0.68 -4.09
C PRO A 42 6.86 0.15 -2.83
N PRO A 43 5.95 1.01 -2.33
CA PRO A 43 6.14 1.68 -1.04
C PRO A 43 6.42 0.67 0.08
N GLN A 44 7.31 1.03 1.01
CA GLN A 44 7.68 0.15 2.13
C GLN A 44 6.47 -0.21 3.00
N ILE A 45 5.54 0.72 3.20
CA ILE A 45 4.35 0.45 4.00
C ILE A 45 3.42 -0.58 3.35
N VAL A 46 3.30 -0.56 2.01
CA VAL A 46 2.53 -1.57 1.27
C VAL A 46 3.19 -2.94 1.40
N GLN A 47 4.53 -3.01 1.36
CA GLN A 47 5.26 -4.26 1.59
C GLN A 47 5.02 -4.79 3.01
N LEU A 48 5.04 -3.91 4.02
CA LEU A 48 4.73 -4.28 5.39
C LEU A 48 3.31 -4.83 5.52
N CYS A 49 2.31 -4.14 4.94
CA CYS A 49 0.91 -4.61 4.94
C CYS A 49 0.78 -6.01 4.33
N TYR A 50 1.49 -6.28 3.24
CA TYR A 50 1.50 -7.60 2.61
C TYR A 50 2.10 -8.70 3.48
N GLU A 51 3.23 -8.42 4.13
CA GLU A 51 3.84 -9.40 5.04
C GLU A 51 3.02 -9.61 6.32
N LEU A 52 2.40 -8.57 6.86
CA LEU A 52 1.48 -8.68 7.99
C LEU A 52 0.25 -9.52 7.63
N ARG A 53 -0.32 -9.34 6.43
CA ARG A 53 -1.42 -10.17 5.95
C ARG A 53 -1.04 -11.65 5.89
N LYS A 54 0.18 -11.96 5.42
CA LYS A 54 0.71 -13.34 5.45
C LYS A 54 0.84 -13.91 6.85
N ALA A 55 1.04 -13.06 7.86
CA ALA A 55 1.05 -13.43 9.28
C ALA A 55 -0.36 -13.44 9.92
N GLY A 56 -1.43 -13.24 9.15
CA GLY A 56 -2.82 -13.21 9.65
C GLY A 56 -3.23 -11.88 10.29
N ILE A 57 -2.43 -10.82 10.10
CA ILE A 57 -2.72 -9.47 10.59
C ILE A 57 -3.20 -8.62 9.43
N GLU A 58 -4.48 -8.26 9.42
CA GLU A 58 -5.02 -7.34 8.42
C GLU A 58 -4.62 -5.90 8.76
N LEU A 59 -3.87 -5.28 7.84
CA LEU A 59 -3.50 -3.86 7.83
C LEU A 59 -3.56 -3.37 6.38
N ASN A 60 -4.21 -2.24 6.12
CA ASN A 60 -4.46 -1.72 4.77
C ASN A 60 -4.04 -0.26 4.63
N ALA A 61 -2.74 -0.03 4.49
CA ALA A 61 -2.17 1.31 4.39
C ALA A 61 -1.35 1.53 3.11
N LEU A 62 -1.49 2.73 2.55
CA LEU A 62 -0.68 3.24 1.45
C LEU A 62 0.36 4.26 1.93
N THR A 63 0.11 4.91 3.07
CA THR A 63 1.01 5.85 3.74
C THR A 63 1.29 5.42 5.18
N ILE A 64 2.33 5.98 5.80
CA ILE A 64 2.66 5.70 7.20
C ILE A 64 1.55 6.20 8.13
N GLN A 65 0.96 7.35 7.81
CA GLN A 65 -0.10 7.99 8.58
C GLN A 65 -1.34 7.09 8.64
N GLU A 66 -1.77 6.56 7.48
CA GLU A 66 -2.88 5.59 7.43
C GLU A 66 -2.60 4.35 8.29
N ALA A 67 -1.37 3.82 8.23
CA ALA A 67 -0.99 2.65 9.02
C ALA A 67 -1.05 2.93 10.53
N VAL A 68 -0.53 4.08 10.97
CA VAL A 68 -0.57 4.49 12.37
C VAL A 68 -2.02 4.65 12.84
N GLU A 69 -2.87 5.30 12.05
CA GLU A 69 -4.28 5.48 12.38
C GLU A 69 -5.01 4.15 12.54
N GLU A 70 -4.77 3.19 11.65
CA GLU A 70 -5.37 1.86 11.69
C GLU A 70 -4.88 1.05 12.90
N ILE A 71 -3.58 1.05 13.18
CA ILE A 71 -2.98 0.36 14.34
C ILE A 71 -3.53 0.95 15.66
N VAL A 72 -3.55 2.28 15.79
CA VAL A 72 -4.07 2.95 16.98
C VAL A 72 -5.56 2.64 17.18
N ARG A 73 -6.35 2.64 16.10
CA ARG A 73 -7.77 2.27 16.14
C ARG A 73 -7.95 0.83 16.63
N ALA A 74 -7.18 -0.11 16.08
CA ALA A 74 -7.22 -1.51 16.49
C ALA A 74 -6.84 -1.68 17.97
N TYR A 75 -5.79 -1.00 18.43
CA TYR A 75 -5.35 -1.03 19.82
C TYR A 75 -6.43 -0.50 20.78
N ARG A 76 -7.00 0.68 20.50
CA ARG A 76 -8.07 1.28 21.34
C ARG A 76 -9.31 0.39 21.42
N SER A 77 -9.67 -0.28 20.31
CA SER A 77 -10.82 -1.20 20.29
C SER A 77 -10.63 -2.44 21.18
N ARG A 78 -9.38 -2.84 21.42
CA ARG A 78 -9.04 -3.95 22.33
C ARG A 78 -9.05 -3.50 23.79
N VAL A 79 -8.51 -2.31 24.07
CA VAL A 79 -8.42 -1.75 25.43
C VAL A 79 -9.81 -1.41 25.99
N ASN A 80 -10.72 -0.86 25.17
CA ASN A 80 -12.07 -0.47 25.62
C ASN A 80 -13.05 -1.66 25.77
N ARG A 81 -12.61 -2.90 25.51
CA ARG A 81 -13.42 -4.13 25.65
C ARG A 81 -13.09 -4.92 26.93
N GLY A 82 -12.12 -4.48 27.74
CA GLY A 82 -11.82 -5.00 29.07
C GLY A 82 -12.25 -4.02 30.14
#